data_AF-A0A1X7V6N7-F1
#
_entry.id   AF-A0A1X7V6N7-F1
#
_cell.length_a   1.000
_cell.length_b   1.000
_cell.length_c   1.000
_cell.angle_alpha   90.00
_cell.angle_beta   90.00
_cell.angle_gamma   90.00
#
_symmetry.space_group_name_H-M   'P 1'
#
loop_
_entity.id
_entity.type
_entity.pdbx_description
1 polymer ?
#
loop_
_entity_poly.entity_id
_entity_poly.type
_entity_poly.pdbx_seq_one_letter_code
_entity_poly.pdbx_strand_id
1 'polypeptide(L)'
;LVDQFFKSLVSNGYFHIHLSYHLDIARYCFSRIIQDELNQFSKEWNSHRIRPSKHADAPAGIPDVMYSFPSLTETSDYTSRVDSRILNILKDEFYCKDSNYVSNNFERLAE
;
A
#
# COMPACT_ATOMS: atom_id res chain seq x y z
N LEU A 1 2.43 18.56 -9.73
CA LEU A 1 2.30 18.07 -11.13
C LEU A 1 1.15 17.08 -11.28
N VAL A 2 1.17 15.92 -10.59
CA VAL A 2 0.09 14.91 -10.66
C VAL A 2 -1.26 15.45 -10.17
N ASP A 3 -1.28 16.16 -9.04
CA ASP A 3 -2.51 16.78 -8.50
C ASP A 3 -3.12 17.81 -9.48
N GLN A 4 -2.28 18.62 -10.11
CA GLN A 4 -2.72 19.63 -11.08
C GLN A 4 -3.23 19.01 -12.39
N PHE A 5 -2.69 17.85 -12.78
CA PHE A 5 -3.16 17.07 -13.93
C PHE A 5 -4.56 16.49 -13.69
N PHE A 6 -4.83 15.85 -12.55
CA PHE A 6 -6.17 15.34 -12.27
C PHE A 6 -7.20 16.45 -12.10
N LYS A 7 -6.80 17.57 -11.48
CA LYS A 7 -7.66 18.77 -11.40
C LYS A 7 -8.05 19.29 -12.78
N SER A 8 -7.14 19.32 -13.75
CA SER A 8 -7.46 19.79 -15.11
C SER A 8 -8.36 18.80 -15.87
N LEU A 9 -8.17 17.50 -15.70
CA LEU A 9 -9.06 16.49 -16.29
C LEU A 9 -10.50 16.63 -15.78
N VAL A 10 -10.66 16.90 -14.48
CA VAL A 10 -11.98 17.13 -13.88
C VAL A 10 -12.59 18.45 -14.35
N SER A 11 -11.83 19.55 -14.31
CA SER A 11 -12.34 20.88 -14.71
C SER A 11 -12.76 20.94 -16.17
N ASN A 12 -12.09 20.18 -17.04
CA ASN A 12 -12.39 20.11 -18.47
C ASN A 12 -13.49 19.08 -18.82
N GLY A 13 -14.02 18.35 -17.83
CA GLY A 13 -15.07 17.37 -18.04
C GLY A 13 -14.60 16.03 -18.65
N TYR A 14 -13.28 15.77 -18.72
CA TYR A 14 -12.74 14.49 -19.20
C TYR A 14 -12.75 13.40 -18.12
N PHE A 15 -12.84 13.81 -16.85
CA PHE A 15 -12.81 12.88 -15.72
C PHE A 15 -13.90 13.17 -14.72
N HIS A 16 -14.76 12.18 -14.49
CA HIS A 16 -15.88 12.27 -13.56
C HIS A 16 -15.64 11.35 -12.36
N ILE A 17 -15.25 11.94 -11.22
CA ILE A 17 -14.89 11.20 -9.98
C ILE A 17 -16.07 10.36 -9.45
N HIS A 18 -17.30 10.78 -9.70
CA HIS A 18 -18.51 10.06 -9.28
C HIS A 18 -18.81 8.81 -10.13
N LEU A 19 -18.12 8.64 -11.27
CA LEU A 19 -18.30 7.48 -12.14
C LEU A 19 -17.22 6.46 -11.84
N SER A 20 -17.63 5.29 -11.36
CA SER A 20 -16.72 4.20 -10.97
C SER A 20 -15.78 3.77 -12.10
N TYR A 21 -16.28 3.68 -13.34
CA TYR A 21 -15.46 3.29 -14.49
C TYR A 21 -14.35 4.32 -14.83
N HIS A 22 -14.55 5.61 -14.56
CA HIS A 22 -13.47 6.60 -14.72
C HIS A 22 -12.38 6.36 -13.66
N LEU A 23 -12.76 6.15 -12.39
CA LEU A 23 -11.80 5.86 -11.32
C LEU A 23 -10.99 4.60 -11.63
N ASP A 24 -11.65 3.59 -12.18
CA ASP A 24 -11.08 2.34 -12.63
C ASP A 24 -10.05 2.53 -13.76
N ILE A 25 -10.37 3.29 -14.80
CA ILE A 25 -9.41 3.67 -15.86
C ILE A 25 -8.19 4.37 -15.26
N ALA A 26 -8.40 5.32 -14.36
CA ALA A 26 -7.29 6.02 -13.72
C ALA A 26 -6.42 5.06 -12.92
N ARG A 27 -7.03 4.22 -12.08
CA ARG A 27 -6.28 3.20 -11.30
C ARG A 27 -5.49 2.27 -12.21
N TYR A 28 -6.05 1.82 -13.32
CA TYR A 28 -5.36 0.98 -14.30
C TYR A 28 -4.18 1.72 -14.94
N CYS A 29 -4.43 2.88 -15.55
CA CYS A 29 -3.42 3.69 -16.25
C CYS A 29 -2.27 4.12 -15.34
N PHE A 30 -2.54 4.38 -14.06
CA PHE A 30 -1.56 4.86 -13.09
C PHE A 30 -1.06 3.78 -12.11
N SER A 31 -1.53 2.53 -12.25
CA SER A 31 -1.19 1.40 -11.34
C SER A 31 0.31 1.25 -11.14
N ARG A 32 1.08 1.30 -12.23
CA ARG A 32 2.54 1.21 -12.18
C ARG A 32 3.17 2.33 -11.36
N ILE A 33 2.75 3.58 -11.59
CA ILE A 33 3.28 4.74 -10.85
C ILE A 33 2.92 4.63 -9.37
N ILE A 34 1.67 4.29 -9.06
CA ILE A 34 1.21 4.10 -7.68
C ILE A 34 2.05 3.01 -6.99
N GLN A 35 2.28 1.88 -7.66
CA GLN A 35 3.06 0.78 -7.10
C GLN A 35 4.53 1.17 -6.91
N ASP A 36 5.13 1.93 -7.84
CA ASP A 36 6.50 2.42 -7.73
C ASP A 36 6.66 3.37 -6.54
N GLU A 37 5.73 4.31 -6.35
CA GLU A 37 5.70 5.22 -5.20
C GLU A 37 5.53 4.46 -3.87
N LEU A 38 4.64 3.46 -3.83
CA LEU A 38 4.46 2.61 -2.65
C LEU A 38 5.71 1.80 -2.31
N ASN A 39 6.37 1.25 -3.33
CA ASN A 39 7.62 0.52 -3.15
C ASN A 39 8.72 1.44 -2.61
N GLN A 40 8.79 2.68 -3.10
CA GLN A 40 9.75 3.66 -2.63
C GLN A 40 9.46 4.10 -1.19
N PHE A 41 8.21 4.40 -0.88
CA PHE A 41 7.78 4.73 0.48
C PHE A 41 8.12 3.61 1.47
N SER A 42 7.86 2.35 1.09
CA SER A 42 8.21 1.20 1.92
C SER A 42 9.71 1.14 2.22
N LYS A 43 10.57 1.34 1.21
CA LYS A 43 12.03 1.37 1.40
C LYS A 43 12.46 2.49 2.34
N GLU A 44 11.96 3.70 2.10
CA GLU A 44 12.31 4.88 2.90
C GLU A 44 11.86 4.72 4.34
N TRP A 45 10.60 4.32 4.55
CA TRP A 45 10.03 4.07 5.87
C TRP A 45 10.81 3.01 6.64
N ASN A 46 11.11 1.89 5.98
CA ASN A 46 11.83 0.78 6.59
C ASN A 46 13.29 1.12 6.91
N SER A 47 13.90 2.06 6.18
CA SER A 47 15.24 2.58 6.46
C SER A 47 15.26 3.70 7.52
N HIS A 48 14.11 4.30 7.82
CA HIS A 48 14.03 5.47 8.68
C HIS A 48 14.36 5.09 10.13
N ARG A 49 15.23 5.88 10.78
CA ARG A 49 15.53 5.67 12.21
C ARG A 49 14.60 6.50 13.09
N ILE A 50 13.66 5.81 13.73
CA ILE A 50 12.78 6.37 14.75
C ILE A 50 13.62 6.72 15.98
N ARG A 51 13.55 7.98 16.42
CA ARG A 51 14.29 8.46 17.59
C ARG A 51 13.61 8.04 18.90
N PRO A 52 14.38 7.64 19.93
CA PRO A 52 13.82 7.39 21.24
C PRO A 52 13.26 8.68 21.85
N SER A 53 12.08 8.59 22.45
CA SER A 53 11.42 9.68 23.17
C SER A 53 11.12 9.25 24.58
N LYS A 54 11.41 10.11 25.56
CA LYS A 54 11.23 9.80 27.01
C LYS A 54 9.78 9.60 27.42
N HIS A 55 8.83 10.08 26.62
CA HIS A 55 7.40 10.07 26.94
C HIS A 55 6.56 9.27 25.94
N ALA A 56 7.19 8.67 24.92
CA ALA A 56 6.48 7.86 23.95
C ALA A 56 6.61 6.38 24.34
N ASP A 57 5.48 5.69 24.41
CA ASP A 57 5.42 4.24 24.58
C ASP A 57 5.63 3.53 23.23
N ALA A 58 6.62 3.99 22.47
CA ALA A 58 6.87 3.59 21.09
C ALA A 58 8.31 3.09 20.93
N PRO A 59 8.52 1.97 20.21
CA PRO A 59 9.85 1.42 19.97
C PRO A 59 10.69 2.37 19.12
N ALA A 60 11.97 2.48 19.47
CA ALA A 60 12.95 3.30 18.76
C ALA A 60 13.94 2.41 18.02
N GLY A 61 14.38 2.85 16.85
CA GLY A 61 15.23 2.04 15.98
C GLY A 61 14.84 2.16 14.51
N ILE A 62 15.37 1.27 13.70
CA ILE A 62 15.05 1.17 12.27
C ILE A 62 13.98 0.09 12.11
N PRO A 63 12.78 0.38 11.57
CA PRO A 63 11.67 -0.58 11.50
C PRO A 63 12.07 -1.94 10.90
N ASP A 64 12.84 -1.93 9.82
CA ASP A 64 13.30 -3.17 9.17
C ASP A 64 14.16 -4.04 10.10
N VAL A 65 15.05 -3.40 10.87
CA VAL A 65 15.93 -4.07 11.82
C VAL A 65 15.14 -4.56 13.04
N MET A 66 14.24 -3.72 13.57
CA MET A 66 13.37 -4.08 14.70
C MET A 66 12.50 -5.30 14.37
N TYR A 67 11.99 -5.37 13.13
CA TYR A 67 11.18 -6.48 12.66
C TYR A 67 12.01 -7.74 12.38
N SER A 68 13.11 -7.61 11.64
CA SER A 68 13.89 -8.77 11.17
C SER A 68 14.84 -9.33 12.21
N PHE A 69 15.30 -8.49 13.14
CA PHE A 69 16.30 -8.85 14.16
C PHE A 69 15.90 -8.28 15.53
N PRO A 70 14.76 -8.71 16.10
CA PRO A 70 14.28 -8.17 17.37
C PRO A 70 15.26 -8.36 18.52
N SER A 71 16.19 -9.32 18.43
CA SER A 71 17.24 -9.57 19.41
C SER A 71 18.37 -8.53 19.41
N LEU A 72 18.52 -7.74 18.34
CA LEU A 72 19.54 -6.67 18.24
C LEU A 72 19.06 -5.37 18.88
N THR A 73 17.74 -5.21 19.01
CA THR A 73 17.15 -4.20 19.87
C THR A 73 16.95 -4.82 21.25
N GLU A 74 17.09 -4.08 22.35
CA GLU A 74 16.90 -4.61 23.73
C GLU A 74 15.42 -4.94 24.03
N THR A 75 14.72 -5.47 23.03
CA THR A 75 13.29 -5.74 22.97
C THR A 75 13.11 -7.24 22.85
N SER A 76 12.01 -7.76 23.39
CA SER A 76 11.66 -9.17 23.18
C SER A 76 11.12 -9.38 21.77
N ASP A 77 11.30 -10.58 21.24
CA ASP A 77 10.60 -10.99 20.03
C ASP A 77 9.10 -11.10 20.33
N TYR A 78 8.33 -10.13 19.84
CA TYR A 78 6.87 -10.11 19.92
C TYR A 78 6.21 -10.64 18.64
N THR A 79 6.98 -11.25 17.72
CA THR A 79 6.39 -11.83 16.51
C THR A 79 5.44 -12.95 16.90
N SER A 80 4.17 -12.80 16.54
CA SER A 80 3.22 -13.89 16.60
C SER A 80 3.34 -14.69 15.31
N ARG A 81 3.66 -15.98 15.44
CA ARG A 81 3.60 -16.88 14.29
C ARG A 81 2.15 -17.00 13.84
N VAL A 82 1.84 -16.35 12.73
CA VAL A 82 0.55 -16.51 12.07
C VAL A 82 0.53 -17.93 11.50
N ASP A 83 -0.46 -18.72 11.91
CA ASP A 83 -0.67 -20.07 11.39
C ASP A 83 -0.76 -20.03 9.86
N SER A 84 0.00 -20.88 9.18
CA SER A 84 0.01 -20.92 7.72
C SER A 84 -1.38 -21.19 7.14
N ARG A 85 -2.27 -21.87 7.87
CA ARG A 85 -3.67 -22.05 7.49
C ARG A 85 -4.42 -20.72 7.53
N ILE A 86 -4.23 -19.91 8.58
CA ILE A 86 -4.80 -18.55 8.64
C ILE A 86 -4.20 -17.71 7.52
N LEU A 87 -2.89 -17.79 7.30
CA LEU A 87 -2.23 -17.05 6.23
C LEU A 87 -2.72 -17.47 4.84
N ASN A 88 -3.02 -18.75 4.63
CA ASN A 88 -3.61 -19.26 3.40
C ASN A 88 -5.08 -18.88 3.28
N ILE A 89 -5.85 -18.87 4.37
CA ILE A 89 -7.23 -18.35 4.37
C ILE A 89 -7.22 -16.86 4.05
N LEU A 90 -6.38 -16.08 4.72
CA LEU A 90 -6.23 -14.65 4.46
C LEU A 90 -5.71 -14.39 3.06
N LYS A 91 -4.89 -15.28 2.50
CA LYS A 91 -4.54 -15.20 1.09
C LYS A 91 -5.75 -15.57 0.22
N ASP A 92 -6.43 -16.67 0.45
CA ASP A 92 -7.60 -17.01 -0.38
C ASP A 92 -8.76 -16.00 -0.26
N GLU A 93 -8.86 -15.30 0.87
CA GLU A 93 -9.89 -14.30 1.21
C GLU A 93 -9.48 -12.86 0.87
N PHE A 94 -8.21 -12.49 1.09
CA PHE A 94 -7.67 -11.13 0.90
C PHE A 94 -6.46 -11.03 -0.04
N TYR A 95 -5.82 -12.13 -0.44
CA TYR A 95 -5.08 -12.10 -1.70
C TYR A 95 -6.16 -11.80 -2.72
N CYS A 96 -6.11 -10.58 -3.22
CA CYS A 96 -6.83 -10.19 -4.41
C CYS A 96 -6.46 -11.24 -5.48
N LYS A 97 -7.30 -12.28 -5.64
CA LYS A 97 -7.19 -13.22 -6.77
C LYS A 97 -7.17 -12.44 -8.08
N ASP A 98 -7.85 -11.30 -8.04
CA ASP A 98 -7.81 -10.27 -9.03
C ASP A 98 -6.81 -9.21 -8.58
N SER A 99 -5.66 -9.09 -9.23
CA SER A 99 -4.85 -7.86 -9.21
C SER A 99 -5.60 -6.66 -9.83
N ASN A 100 -6.92 -6.75 -9.93
CA ASN A 100 -7.75 -5.81 -10.61
C ASN A 100 -8.00 -4.65 -9.66
N TYR A 101 -7.13 -3.65 -9.80
CA TYR A 101 -7.35 -2.28 -9.34
C TYR A 101 -8.58 -1.63 -9.99
N VAL A 102 -9.43 -2.41 -10.67
CA VAL A 102 -10.38 -2.02 -11.70
C VAL A 102 -11.61 -2.92 -11.56
N SER A 103 -12.84 -2.37 -11.59
CA SER A 103 -14.04 -3.19 -11.36
C SER A 103 -14.31 -4.18 -12.51
N ASN A 104 -15.03 -5.26 -12.20
CA ASN A 104 -15.47 -6.27 -13.18
C ASN A 104 -16.26 -5.69 -14.37
N ASN A 105 -16.91 -4.54 -14.17
CA ASN A 105 -17.61 -3.85 -15.26
C ASN A 105 -16.63 -3.26 -16.26
N PHE A 106 -15.46 -2.81 -15.80
CA PHE A 106 -14.43 -2.27 -16.67
C PHE A 106 -13.75 -3.35 -17.50
N GLU A 107 -13.45 -4.51 -16.92
CA GLU A 107 -12.86 -5.63 -17.67
C GLU A 107 -13.74 -6.05 -18.84
N ARG A 108 -15.06 -6.15 -18.62
CA ARG A 108 -16.05 -6.49 -19.66
C ARG A 108 -16.19 -5.45 -20.77
N LEU A 109 -15.73 -4.21 -20.55
CA LEU A 109 -15.75 -3.14 -21.55
C LEU A 109 -14.45 -3.06 -22.36
N ALA A 110 -13.39 -3.74 -21.92
CA ALA A 110 -12.08 -3.75 -22.56
C ALA A 110 -11.88 -4.93 -23.54
N GLU A 111 -12.76 -5.93 -23.50
CA GLU A 111 -12.89 -7.02 -24.49
C GLU A 111 -13.74 -6.61 -25.71
#